data_AF-A0A6J7XWM9-F1
#
_entry.id   AF-A0A6J7XWM9-F1
#
_cell.length_a   1.000
_cell.length_b   1.000
_cell.length_c   1.000
_cell.angle_alpha   90.00
_cell.angle_beta   90.00
_cell.angle_gamma   90.00
#
_symmetry.space_group_name_H-M   'P 1'
#
loop_
_entity.id
_entity.type
_entity.pdbx_description
1 polymer ?
#
loop_
_entity_poly.entity_id
_entity_poly.type
_entity_poly.pdbx_seq_one_letter_code
_entity_poly.pdbx_strand_id
1 'polypeptide(L)'
;MRLQPHRWSAGGICIAKENREALLRICPQIKFAHQDQAKSFNVEYRAADATANPWIVLGALIHAMTEGLRLRLAIERVIDAELDTVEGITPLPESLEKALEYLSRDLDVQGWFDPDMLSTFIGIRASEAAEMKDLTPEERCARYVSVY
;
A
#
# COMPACT_ATOMS: atom_id res chain seq x y z
N MET A 1 -1.24 3.44 -12.60
CA MET A 1 -0.28 4.38 -13.21
C MET A 1 1.00 4.53 -12.38
N ARG A 2 0.92 4.78 -11.06
CA ARG A 2 2.12 4.80 -10.20
C ARG A 2 2.58 3.40 -9.78
N LEU A 3 1.68 2.59 -9.23
CA LEU A 3 1.94 1.23 -8.72
C LEU A 3 2.15 0.23 -9.87
N GLN A 4 3.34 0.27 -10.46
CA GLN A 4 3.79 -0.63 -11.53
C GLN A 4 5.27 -0.99 -11.30
N PRO A 5 5.71 -2.18 -11.76
CA PRO A 5 7.13 -2.54 -11.77
C PRO A 5 8.00 -1.51 -12.49
N HIS A 6 9.27 -1.40 -12.10
CA HIS A 6 10.29 -0.52 -12.69
C HIS A 6 9.97 0.98 -12.64
N ARG A 7 9.19 1.41 -11.64
CA ARG A 7 8.88 2.83 -11.38
C ARG A 7 9.35 3.31 -10.02
N TRP A 8 10.20 2.54 -9.32
CA TRP A 8 10.56 2.76 -7.90
C TRP A 8 9.33 2.86 -6.97
N SER A 9 8.22 2.27 -7.41
CA SER A 9 6.96 2.16 -6.70
C SER A 9 6.81 0.74 -6.15
N ALA A 10 5.83 0.50 -5.26
CA ALA A 10 5.54 -0.86 -4.84
C ALA A 10 5.07 -1.70 -6.05
N GLY A 11 5.89 -2.68 -6.46
CA GLY A 11 5.66 -3.56 -7.61
C GLY A 11 4.84 -4.82 -7.29
N GLY A 12 4.66 -5.13 -6.00
CA GLY A 12 3.85 -6.26 -5.53
C GLY A 12 3.84 -6.40 -4.02
N ILE A 13 2.96 -7.27 -3.52
CA ILE A 13 2.75 -7.54 -2.09
C ILE A 13 3.91 -8.41 -1.58
N CYS A 14 4.91 -7.75 -1.00
CA CYS A 14 6.07 -8.42 -0.40
C CYS A 14 6.75 -7.54 0.65
N ILE A 15 7.56 -8.19 1.49
CA ILE A 15 8.52 -7.54 2.38
C ILE A 15 9.94 -7.87 1.93
N ALA A 16 10.79 -6.85 1.83
CA ALA A 16 12.16 -7.01 1.37
C ALA A 16 13.15 -6.12 2.12
N LYS A 17 14.41 -6.56 2.19
CA LYS A 17 15.52 -5.76 2.73
C LYS A 17 15.96 -4.73 1.73
N GLU A 18 15.90 -3.46 2.12
CA GLU A 18 16.45 -2.30 1.41
C GLU A 18 15.91 -2.05 -0.02
N ASN A 19 15.06 -2.94 -0.55
CA ASN A 19 14.52 -2.91 -1.89
C ASN A 19 13.44 -1.82 -2.05
N ARG A 20 13.64 -0.92 -3.03
CA ARG A 20 12.78 0.23 -3.32
C ARG A 20 11.63 -0.09 -4.27
N GLU A 21 11.28 -1.35 -4.45
CA GLU A 21 10.08 -1.76 -5.17
C GLU A 21 9.18 -2.68 -4.32
N ALA A 22 9.59 -3.00 -3.09
CA ALA A 22 8.77 -3.76 -2.16
C ALA A 22 7.64 -2.90 -1.58
N LEU A 23 6.51 -3.56 -1.26
CA LEU A 23 5.39 -2.94 -0.53
C LEU A 23 5.84 -2.49 0.86
N LEU A 24 6.51 -3.41 1.58
CA LEU A 24 7.16 -3.16 2.86
C LEU A 24 8.67 -3.27 2.70
N ARG A 25 9.39 -2.19 2.97
CA ARG A 25 10.84 -2.15 2.88
C ARG A 25 11.44 -2.09 4.28
N ILE A 26 12.27 -3.06 4.62
CA ILE A 26 13.12 -2.97 5.81
C ILE A 26 14.24 -1.98 5.48
N CYS A 27 14.26 -0.85 6.17
CA CYS A 27 15.19 0.22 5.87
C CYS A 27 16.63 -0.12 6.31
N PRO A 28 17.64 0.39 5.58
CA PRO A 28 19.03 0.23 5.97
C PRO A 28 19.26 0.83 7.36
N GLN A 29 19.99 0.11 8.20
CA GLN A 29 20.37 0.60 9.53
C GLN A 29 21.61 1.50 9.39
N ILE A 30 21.50 2.74 9.85
CA ILE A 30 22.63 3.66 9.82
C ILE A 30 23.52 3.38 11.04
N LYS A 31 24.76 2.98 10.80
CA LYS A 31 25.74 2.69 11.85
C LYS A 31 26.55 3.95 12.17
N PHE A 32 26.06 4.76 13.10
CA PHE A 32 26.87 5.82 13.73
C PHE A 32 27.51 5.31 15.02
N ALA A 33 28.72 5.78 15.33
CA ALA A 33 29.35 5.50 16.62
C ALA A 33 28.42 5.99 17.77
N HIS A 34 28.20 5.13 18.76
CA HIS A 34 27.35 5.38 19.94
C HIS A 34 25.83 5.44 19.73
N GLN A 35 25.30 5.07 18.55
CA GLN A 35 23.85 4.97 18.35
C GLN A 35 23.34 3.54 18.58
N ASP A 36 22.25 3.42 19.33
CA ASP A 36 21.53 2.17 19.49
C ASP A 36 20.88 1.77 18.16
N GLN A 37 21.39 0.70 17.54
CA GLN A 37 20.91 0.21 16.24
C GLN A 37 19.42 -0.15 16.27
N ALA A 38 18.90 -0.59 17.42
CA ALA A 38 17.48 -0.91 17.57
C ALA A 38 16.59 0.32 17.35
N LYS A 39 17.07 1.52 17.73
CA LYS A 39 16.33 2.78 17.53
C LYS A 39 16.32 3.26 16.08
N SER A 40 17.20 2.72 15.25
CA SER A 40 17.25 3.05 13.81
C SER A 40 16.41 2.12 12.95
N PHE A 41 15.93 0.99 13.51
CA PHE A 41 15.12 0.03 12.77
C PHE A 41 13.74 0.61 12.46
N ASN A 42 13.37 0.58 11.19
CA ASN A 42 12.04 0.94 10.73
C ASN A 42 11.68 0.15 9.47
N VAL A 43 10.38 0.01 9.25
CA VAL A 43 9.79 -0.59 8.05
C VAL A 43 9.00 0.50 7.32
N GLU A 44 9.32 0.71 6.05
CA GLU A 44 8.70 1.72 5.19
C GLU A 44 7.55 1.08 4.39
N TYR A 45 6.34 1.62 4.52
CA TYR A 45 5.20 1.30 3.65
C TYR A 45 5.21 2.22 2.43
N ARG A 46 5.19 1.66 1.22
CA ARG A 46 5.54 2.39 -0.02
C ARG A 46 4.40 2.54 -1.03
N ALA A 47 3.26 1.92 -0.77
CA ALA A 47 2.11 1.97 -1.68
C ALA A 47 1.19 3.17 -1.47
N ALA A 48 1.37 4.00 -0.43
CA ALA A 48 0.67 5.28 -0.32
C ALA A 48 1.27 6.35 -1.25
N ASP A 49 0.47 7.37 -1.58
CA ASP A 49 0.90 8.60 -2.23
C ASP A 49 0.10 9.81 -1.71
N ALA A 50 0.42 10.99 -2.24
CA ALA A 50 -0.13 12.26 -1.78
C ALA A 50 -1.64 12.42 -2.02
N THR A 51 -2.27 11.53 -2.80
CA THR A 51 -3.73 11.57 -3.04
C THR A 51 -4.53 10.92 -1.90
N ALA A 52 -3.85 10.20 -1.00
CA ALA A 52 -4.48 9.49 0.10
C ALA A 52 -4.68 10.41 1.32
N ASN A 53 -5.79 10.20 2.03
CA ASN A 53 -5.98 10.82 3.34
C ASN A 53 -5.02 10.16 4.35
N PRO A 54 -4.05 10.90 4.95
CA PRO A 54 -3.03 10.31 5.82
C PRO A 54 -3.61 9.65 7.07
N TRP A 55 -4.75 10.12 7.57
CA TRP A 55 -5.41 9.54 8.75
C TRP A 55 -6.04 8.18 8.43
N ILE A 56 -6.67 8.05 7.26
CA ILE A 56 -7.24 6.77 6.81
C ILE A 56 -6.13 5.75 6.56
N VAL A 57 -5.05 6.18 5.90
CA VAL A 57 -3.87 5.31 5.67
C VAL A 57 -3.28 4.84 6.99
N LEU A 58 -3.05 5.76 7.93
CA LEU A 58 -2.47 5.41 9.23
C LEU A 58 -3.40 4.47 10.02
N GLY A 59 -4.71 4.75 10.04
CA GLY A 59 -5.71 3.88 10.66
C GLY A 59 -5.68 2.47 10.08
N ALA A 60 -5.77 2.34 8.75
CA ALA A 60 -5.73 1.06 8.07
C ALA A 60 -4.45 0.26 8.38
N LEU A 61 -3.29 0.92 8.37
CA LEU A 61 -2.01 0.28 8.70
C LEU A 61 -1.96 -0.20 10.16
N ILE A 62 -2.41 0.63 11.11
CA ILE A 62 -2.43 0.25 12.54
C ILE A 62 -3.34 -0.96 12.76
N HIS A 63 -4.54 -0.96 12.16
CA HIS A 63 -5.45 -2.10 12.25
C HIS A 63 -4.84 -3.37 11.64
N ALA A 64 -4.31 -3.29 10.42
CA ALA A 64 -3.67 -4.44 9.76
C ALA A 64 -2.50 -5.01 10.58
N MET A 65 -1.64 -4.16 11.14
CA MET A 65 -0.53 -4.58 11.99
C MET A 65 -1.01 -5.22 13.29
N THR A 66 -1.98 -4.61 13.96
CA THR A 66 -2.54 -5.12 15.22
C THR A 66 -3.24 -6.45 15.01
N GLU A 67 -3.94 -6.60 13.89
CA GLU A 67 -4.62 -7.84 13.51
C GLU A 67 -3.63 -8.96 13.21
N GLY A 68 -2.55 -8.67 12.48
CA GLY A 68 -1.46 -9.62 12.26
C GLY A 68 -0.83 -10.11 13.57
N LEU A 69 -0.65 -9.21 14.56
CA LEU A 69 -0.17 -9.57 15.89
C LEU A 69 -1.18 -10.43 16.66
N ARG A 70 -2.48 -10.06 16.62
CA ARG A 70 -3.57 -10.78 17.29
C ARG A 70 -3.68 -12.22 16.77
N LEU A 71 -3.63 -12.38 15.44
CA LEU A 71 -3.69 -13.67 14.75
C LEU A 71 -2.35 -14.42 14.75
N ARG A 72 -1.27 -13.78 15.20
CA ARG A 72 0.10 -14.32 15.18
C ARG A 72 0.52 -14.78 13.79
N LEU A 73 0.19 -13.97 12.77
CA LEU A 73 0.56 -14.27 11.39
C LEU A 73 2.08 -14.30 11.25
N ALA A 74 2.58 -15.36 10.62
CA ALA A 74 3.99 -15.48 10.32
C ALA A 74 4.32 -14.66 9.06
N ILE A 75 5.47 -14.00 9.07
CA ILE A 75 6.07 -13.49 7.84
C ILE A 75 6.77 -14.67 7.17
N GLU A 76 6.14 -15.24 6.13
CA GLU A 76 6.63 -16.45 5.47
C GLU A 76 7.97 -16.25 4.77
N ARG A 77 8.18 -15.06 4.19
CA ARG A 77 9.37 -14.76 3.39
C ARG A 77 9.76 -13.28 3.47
N VAL A 78 11.01 -13.02 3.81
CA VAL A 78 11.67 -11.71 3.62
C VAL A 78 12.59 -11.82 2.43
N ILE A 79 12.36 -11.01 1.40
CA ILE A 79 13.14 -11.02 0.17
C ILE A 79 14.46 -10.26 0.39
N ASP A 80 15.55 -10.83 -0.07
CA ASP A 80 16.91 -10.26 -0.04
C ASP A 80 17.54 -10.44 -1.45
N ALA A 81 16.83 -9.93 -2.45
CA ALA A 81 17.15 -10.03 -3.87
C ALA A 81 16.39 -8.95 -4.67
N GLU A 82 16.70 -8.83 -5.95
CA GLU A 82 15.90 -8.03 -6.89
C GLU A 82 14.52 -8.68 -7.09
N LEU A 83 13.45 -7.88 -7.06
CA LEU A 83 12.08 -8.43 -7.06
C LEU A 83 11.74 -9.19 -8.35
N ASP A 84 12.26 -8.76 -9.49
CA ASP A 84 12.01 -9.41 -10.79
C ASP A 84 12.58 -10.83 -10.86
N THR A 85 13.52 -11.17 -9.98
CA THR A 85 14.10 -12.51 -9.88
C THR A 85 13.30 -13.44 -8.95
N VAL A 86 12.27 -12.92 -8.31
CA VAL A 86 11.49 -13.63 -7.30
C VAL A 86 10.12 -14.01 -7.84
N GLU A 87 9.91 -15.31 -8.00
CA GLU A 87 8.60 -15.86 -8.35
C GLU A 87 7.65 -15.84 -7.15
N GLY A 88 6.34 -15.81 -7.45
CA GLY A 88 5.26 -15.93 -6.45
C GLY A 88 4.89 -14.62 -5.74
N ILE A 89 5.39 -13.46 -6.18
CA ILE A 89 4.94 -12.17 -5.65
C ILE A 89 3.51 -11.89 -6.13
N THR A 90 2.60 -11.68 -5.17
CA THR A 90 1.22 -11.30 -5.50
C THR A 90 1.18 -9.85 -5.99
N PRO A 91 0.55 -9.55 -7.15
CA PRO A 91 0.45 -8.18 -7.64
C PRO A 91 -0.48 -7.32 -6.76
N LEU A 92 -0.25 -6.01 -6.76
CA LEU A 92 -1.20 -5.04 -6.21
C LEU A 92 -2.42 -4.89 -7.13
N PRO A 93 -3.56 -4.37 -6.64
CA PRO A 93 -4.70 -4.08 -7.49
C PRO A 93 -4.32 -3.09 -8.59
N GLU A 94 -4.60 -3.44 -9.84
CA GLU A 94 -4.18 -2.66 -11.02
C GLU A 94 -5.09 -1.45 -11.31
N SER A 95 -6.23 -1.36 -10.61
CA SER A 95 -7.20 -0.30 -10.78
C SER A 95 -7.92 0.03 -9.47
N LEU A 96 -8.54 1.22 -9.40
CA LEU A 96 -9.33 1.64 -8.24
C LEU A 96 -10.53 0.71 -8.04
N GLU A 97 -11.18 0.27 -9.10
CA GLU A 97 -12.29 -0.68 -9.07
C GLU A 97 -11.86 -2.01 -8.46
N LYS A 98 -10.68 -2.53 -8.82
CA LYS A 98 -10.13 -3.74 -8.22
C LYS A 98 -9.78 -3.56 -6.76
N ALA A 99 -9.22 -2.41 -6.37
CA ALA A 99 -8.96 -2.11 -4.97
C ALA A 99 -10.26 -2.06 -4.14
N LEU A 100 -11.33 -1.47 -4.68
CA LEU A 100 -12.66 -1.45 -4.05
C LEU A 100 -13.31 -2.84 -4.00
N GLU A 101 -13.10 -3.68 -5.01
CA GLU A 101 -13.54 -5.09 -5.00
C GLU A 101 -12.89 -5.87 -3.85
N TYR A 102 -11.58 -5.69 -3.63
CA TYR A 102 -10.89 -6.32 -2.48
C TYR A 102 -11.42 -5.79 -1.15
N LEU A 103 -11.54 -4.47 -0.99
CA LEU A 103 -12.04 -3.85 0.24
C LEU A 103 -13.46 -4.31 0.58
N SER A 104 -14.35 -4.39 -0.42
CA SER A 104 -15.76 -4.79 -0.21
C SER A 104 -15.96 -6.28 0.09
N ARG A 105 -14.95 -7.12 -0.13
CA ARG A 105 -15.00 -8.56 0.16
C ARG A 105 -14.37 -8.95 1.49
N ASP A 106 -13.51 -8.10 2.02
CA ASP A 106 -12.81 -8.37 3.27
C ASP A 106 -13.66 -7.90 4.46
N LEU A 107 -14.37 -8.84 5.08
CA LEU A 107 -15.26 -8.55 6.22
C LEU A 107 -14.49 -8.11 7.47
N ASP A 108 -13.26 -8.61 7.65
CA ASP A 108 -12.42 -8.24 8.79
C ASP A 108 -11.98 -6.78 8.63
N VAL A 109 -11.49 -6.39 7.46
CA VAL A 109 -11.12 -5.01 7.14
C VAL A 109 -12.33 -4.07 7.21
N GLN A 110 -13.49 -4.51 6.73
CA GLN A 110 -14.72 -3.72 6.85
C GLN A 110 -15.08 -3.45 8.30
N GLY A 111 -14.89 -4.43 9.20
CA GLY A 111 -15.13 -4.30 10.63
C GLY A 111 -14.19 -3.34 11.36
N TRP A 112 -13.12 -2.85 10.72
CA TRP A 112 -12.20 -1.89 11.33
C TRP A 112 -12.75 -0.46 11.37
N PHE A 113 -13.71 -0.16 10.51
CA PHE A 113 -14.23 1.20 10.32
C PHE A 113 -15.71 1.27 10.66
N ASP A 114 -16.15 2.47 11.01
CA ASP A 114 -17.58 2.74 11.13
C ASP A 114 -18.28 2.46 9.78
N PRO A 115 -19.42 1.74 9.76
CA PRO A 115 -20.08 1.35 8.52
C PRO A 115 -20.50 2.54 7.63
N ASP A 116 -20.92 3.66 8.23
CA ASP A 116 -21.35 4.84 7.47
C ASP A 116 -20.14 5.56 6.87
N MET A 117 -19.04 5.62 7.61
CA MET A 117 -17.77 6.15 7.11
C MET A 117 -17.22 5.31 5.95
N LEU A 118 -17.23 3.99 6.08
CA LEU A 118 -16.71 3.09 5.06
C LEU A 118 -17.56 3.09 3.78
N SER A 119 -18.89 3.03 3.94
CA SER A 119 -19.82 3.10 2.80
C SER A 119 -19.69 4.43 2.04
N THR A 120 -19.54 5.54 2.76
CA THR A 120 -19.27 6.86 2.18
C THR A 120 -17.94 6.87 1.40
N PHE A 121 -16.87 6.33 1.99
CA PHE A 121 -15.57 6.25 1.33
C PHE A 121 -15.64 5.44 0.03
N ILE A 122 -16.26 4.25 0.08
CA ILE A 122 -16.44 3.38 -1.10
C ILE A 122 -17.27 4.11 -2.16
N GLY A 123 -18.37 4.77 -1.78
CA GLY A 123 -19.22 5.52 -2.70
C GLY A 123 -18.48 6.64 -3.43
N ILE A 124 -17.69 7.43 -2.71
CA ILE A 124 -16.87 8.50 -3.30
C ILE A 124 -15.86 7.94 -4.29
N ARG A 125 -15.12 6.89 -3.89
CA ARG A 125 -14.10 6.26 -4.75
C ARG A 125 -14.70 5.55 -5.96
N ALA A 126 -15.89 4.96 -5.83
CA ALA A 126 -16.62 4.38 -6.95
C ALA A 126 -17.08 5.44 -7.96
N SER A 127 -17.54 6.60 -7.47
CA SER A 127 -17.88 7.75 -8.34
C SER A 127 -16.64 8.27 -9.06
N GLU A 128 -15.51 8.42 -8.37
CA GLU A 128 -14.22 8.80 -8.96
C GLU A 128 -13.79 7.82 -10.06
N ALA A 129 -13.88 6.50 -9.81
CA ALA A 129 -13.59 5.48 -10.81
C ALA A 129 -14.48 5.61 -12.05
N ALA A 130 -15.78 5.83 -11.86
CA ALA A 130 -16.74 6.01 -12.94
C ALA A 130 -16.44 7.24 -13.81
N GLU A 131 -16.08 8.38 -13.19
CA GLU A 131 -15.70 9.60 -13.92
C GLU A 131 -14.43 9.45 -14.76
N MET A 132 -13.52 8.57 -14.33
CA MET A 132 -12.22 8.37 -14.97
C MET A 132 -12.23 7.25 -16.03
N LYS A 133 -13.30 6.46 -16.09
CA LYS A 133 -13.37 5.20 -16.85
C LYS A 133 -13.00 5.33 -18.32
N ASP A 134 -13.54 6.34 -19.00
CA ASP A 134 -13.38 6.53 -20.44
C ASP A 134 -12.20 7.45 -20.81
N LEU A 135 -11.47 7.95 -19.81
CA LEU A 135 -10.29 8.79 -20.01
C LEU A 135 -9.05 7.95 -20.30
N THR A 136 -8.20 8.46 -21.19
CA THR A 136 -6.83 7.96 -21.41
C THR A 136 -5.97 8.12 -20.15
N PRO A 137 -4.86 7.36 -20.01
CA PRO A 137 -3.94 7.53 -18.89
C PRO A 137 -3.43 8.97 -18.71
N GLU A 138 -3.17 9.67 -19.82
CA GLU A 138 -2.71 11.06 -19.84
C GLU A 138 -3.78 12.01 -19.32
N GLU A 139 -5.02 11.86 -19.77
CA GLU A 139 -6.16 12.67 -19.29
C GLU A 139 -6.45 12.41 -17.81
N ARG A 140 -6.36 11.16 -17.36
CA ARG A 140 -6.48 10.82 -15.93
C ARG A 140 -5.40 11.55 -15.13
N CYS A 141 -4.13 11.46 -15.55
CA CYS A 141 -3.04 12.15 -14.88
C CYS A 141 -3.27 13.66 -14.81
N ALA A 142 -3.68 14.29 -15.92
CA ALA A 142 -3.96 15.72 -15.97
C ALA A 142 -5.06 16.12 -14.97
N ARG A 143 -6.10 15.30 -14.82
CA ARG A 143 -7.19 15.55 -13.86
C ARG A 143 -6.72 15.45 -12.41
N TYR A 144 -5.90 14.45 -12.06
CA TYR A 144 -5.33 14.36 -10.71
C TYR A 144 -4.38 15.55 -10.40
N VAL A 145 -3.54 15.96 -11.35
CA VAL A 145 -2.65 17.12 -11.20
C VAL A 145 -3.41 18.44 -10.96
N SER A 146 -4.64 18.57 -11.47
CA SER A 146 -5.43 19.79 -11.22
C SER A 146 -6.03 19.88 -9.81
N VAL A 147 -5.99 18.80 -9.03
CA VAL A 147 -6.62 18.70 -7.71
C VAL A 147 -5.59 18.61 -6.58
N TYR A 148 -4.44 17.98 -6.82
CA TYR A 148 -3.37 17.73 -5.85
C TYR A 148 -2.08 18.43 -6.28
#